data_AF-A0A2N3DB24-F1
#
_entry.id   AF-A0A2N3DB24-F1
#
_cell.length_a   1.000
_cell.length_b   1.000
_cell.length_c   1.000
_cell.angle_alpha   90.00
_cell.angle_beta   90.00
_cell.angle_gamma   90.00
#
_symmetry.space_group_name_H-M   'P 1'
#
loop_
_entity.id
_entity.type
_entity.pdbx_description
1 polymer ?
#
loop_
_entity_poly.entity_id
_entity_poly.type
_entity_poly.pdbx_seq_one_letter_code
_entity_poly.pdbx_strand_id
1 'polypeptide(L)'
;MRSALPLLIAATALLAGCNAQPAAEPSVAEQEAAMRNAAADLQSWDRVFGFPSETVAKLNQYGYRLTGYQAAKTGFDAPGEAITLSQSDAKAPNRGTVSVTGATADAIDRIVFALPITDDANAETAKKRLTDIIRAFLFQYKIEDDGALDAIAAEQDADGMIGDTPVAIAVDKGEGPRRITVTFSRPSATAPAAASDGNTQQP
;
A
#
# COMPACT_ATOMS: atom_id res chain seq x y z
N MET A 1 36.36 18.25 -80.72
CA MET A 1 37.53 17.56 -80.13
C MET A 1 37.19 17.17 -78.70
N ARG A 2 37.40 15.87 -78.35
CA ARG A 2 37.25 15.21 -77.02
C ARG A 2 35.79 15.15 -76.52
N SER A 3 34.98 14.08 -76.66
CA SER A 3 35.13 12.64 -76.39
C SER A 3 35.59 12.27 -74.97
N ALA A 4 34.62 12.02 -74.08
CA ALA A 4 34.64 10.96 -73.06
C ALA A 4 33.21 10.69 -72.53
N LEU A 5 32.66 9.53 -72.89
CA LEU A 5 31.54 8.80 -72.27
C LEU A 5 32.09 7.99 -71.05
N PRO A 6 31.30 7.23 -70.27
CA PRO A 6 30.12 7.50 -69.43
C PRO A 6 30.35 7.01 -67.97
N LEU A 7 29.41 7.22 -67.02
CA LEU A 7 29.22 6.23 -65.94
C LEU A 7 27.75 6.21 -65.48
N LEU A 8 27.11 5.08 -65.73
CA LEU A 8 25.85 4.63 -65.15
C LEU A 8 26.00 4.45 -63.64
N ILE A 9 25.07 5.00 -62.85
CA ILE A 9 24.49 4.29 -61.70
C ILE A 9 23.00 4.58 -61.68
N ALA A 10 22.21 3.57 -62.06
CA ALA A 10 20.80 3.50 -61.76
C ALA A 10 20.65 3.08 -60.29
N ALA A 11 19.92 3.85 -59.50
CA ALA A 11 19.35 3.40 -58.23
C ALA A 11 17.90 3.86 -58.18
N THR A 12 17.01 2.98 -58.66
CA THR A 12 15.59 2.97 -58.37
C THR A 12 15.40 2.76 -56.87
N ALA A 13 15.23 3.82 -56.10
CA ALA A 13 14.66 3.75 -54.77
C ALA A 13 13.13 3.82 -54.89
N LEU A 14 12.52 2.65 -54.74
CA LEU A 14 11.08 2.42 -54.65
C LEU A 14 10.46 3.19 -53.48
N LEU A 15 9.18 3.52 -53.65
CA LEU A 15 8.30 4.13 -52.67
C LEU A 15 8.23 3.35 -51.35
N ALA A 16 8.35 4.06 -50.24
CA ALA A 16 7.65 3.74 -48.98
C ALA A 16 7.59 5.01 -48.12
N GLY A 17 6.67 5.91 -48.47
CA GLY A 17 6.16 6.84 -47.45
C GLY A 17 5.32 6.02 -46.47
N CYS A 18 5.60 6.13 -45.18
CA CYS A 18 4.64 5.85 -44.12
C CYS A 18 5.05 6.70 -42.92
N ASN A 19 4.22 7.70 -42.63
CA ASN A 19 4.19 8.42 -41.37
C ASN A 19 4.37 7.42 -40.22
N ALA A 20 5.45 7.54 -39.47
CA ALA A 20 5.53 6.92 -38.15
C ALA A 20 4.52 7.67 -37.27
N GLN A 21 3.27 7.20 -37.31
CA GLN A 21 2.24 7.57 -36.34
C GLN A 21 2.80 7.19 -34.96
N PRO A 22 2.85 8.11 -33.98
CA PRO A 22 3.22 7.73 -32.62
C PRO A 22 2.33 6.56 -32.21
N ALA A 23 2.93 5.53 -31.60
CA ALA A 23 2.19 4.38 -31.09
C ALA A 23 1.01 4.90 -30.28
N ALA A 24 -0.21 4.49 -30.66
CA ALA A 24 -1.41 4.92 -29.97
C ALA A 24 -1.26 4.54 -28.49
N GLU A 25 -1.30 5.55 -27.62
CA GLU A 25 -1.35 5.30 -26.18
C GLU A 25 -2.61 4.47 -25.89
N PRO A 26 -2.49 3.39 -25.10
CA PRO A 26 -3.62 2.51 -24.83
C PRO A 26 -4.74 3.30 -24.17
N SER A 27 -5.96 3.09 -24.64
CA SER A 27 -7.16 3.69 -24.06
C SER A 27 -7.30 3.33 -22.59
N VAL A 28 -8.04 4.15 -21.83
CA VAL A 28 -8.34 3.86 -20.41
C VAL A 28 -8.96 2.46 -20.26
N ALA A 29 -9.84 2.05 -21.18
CA ALA A 29 -10.46 0.73 -21.16
C ALA A 29 -9.43 -0.41 -21.38
N GLU A 30 -8.43 -0.21 -22.23
CA GLU A 30 -7.35 -1.19 -22.45
C GLU A 30 -6.40 -1.26 -21.26
N GLN A 31 -6.09 -0.13 -20.63
CA GLN A 31 -5.30 -0.09 -19.40
C GLN A 31 -6.05 -0.79 -18.24
N GLU A 32 -7.33 -0.50 -18.05
CA GLU A 32 -8.16 -1.17 -17.05
C GLU A 32 -8.31 -2.68 -17.32
N ALA A 33 -8.40 -3.09 -18.58
CA ALA A 33 -8.41 -4.52 -18.95
C ALA A 33 -7.07 -5.19 -18.69
N ALA A 34 -5.95 -4.53 -19.02
CA ALA A 34 -4.61 -5.03 -18.74
C ALA A 34 -4.34 -5.16 -17.24
N MET A 35 -4.74 -4.17 -16.43
CA MET A 35 -4.65 -4.25 -14.96
C MET A 35 -5.52 -5.38 -14.41
N ARG A 36 -6.75 -5.55 -14.90
CA ARG A 36 -7.62 -6.68 -14.51
C ARG A 36 -7.01 -8.03 -14.87
N ASN A 37 -6.41 -8.16 -16.05
CA ASN A 37 -5.75 -9.40 -16.47
C ASN A 37 -4.50 -9.69 -15.64
N ALA A 38 -3.68 -8.67 -15.36
CA ALA A 38 -2.53 -8.80 -14.46
C ALA A 38 -2.96 -9.18 -13.03
N ALA A 39 -4.14 -8.76 -12.60
CA ALA A 39 -4.71 -9.09 -11.30
C ALA A 39 -5.46 -10.44 -11.26
N ALA A 40 -5.72 -11.07 -12.40
CA ALA A 40 -6.62 -12.22 -12.47
C ALA A 40 -6.06 -13.44 -11.73
N ASP A 41 -4.74 -13.62 -11.77
CA ASP A 41 -4.04 -14.75 -11.16
C ASP A 41 -3.50 -14.42 -9.75
N LEU A 42 -3.43 -13.14 -9.37
CA LEU A 42 -2.95 -12.72 -8.06
C LEU A 42 -4.06 -12.90 -7.00
N GLN A 43 -3.72 -13.62 -5.94
CA GLN A 43 -4.59 -13.92 -4.81
C GLN A 43 -3.94 -13.45 -3.51
N SER A 44 -4.74 -13.31 -2.44
CA SER A 44 -4.21 -13.05 -1.10
C SER A 44 -3.31 -11.79 -1.05
N TRP A 45 -2.19 -11.87 -0.33
CA TRP A 45 -1.23 -10.79 -0.12
C TRP A 45 -0.59 -10.24 -1.40
N ASP A 46 -0.36 -11.06 -2.42
CA ASP A 46 0.17 -10.58 -3.70
C ASP A 46 -0.77 -9.55 -4.34
N ARG A 47 -2.09 -9.75 -4.21
CA ARG A 47 -3.08 -8.80 -4.70
C ARG A 47 -3.14 -7.54 -3.84
N VAL A 48 -3.03 -7.69 -2.51
CA VAL A 48 -3.00 -6.56 -1.57
C VAL A 48 -1.82 -5.64 -1.88
N PHE A 49 -0.63 -6.20 -2.09
CA PHE A 49 0.58 -5.40 -2.29
C PHE A 49 0.82 -5.02 -3.76
N GLY A 50 0.31 -5.79 -4.72
CA GLY A 50 0.53 -5.58 -6.16
C GLY A 50 -0.47 -4.66 -6.86
N PHE A 51 -1.58 -4.28 -6.21
CA PHE A 51 -2.58 -3.38 -6.80
C PHE A 51 -2.92 -2.21 -5.87
N PRO A 52 -2.06 -1.18 -5.81
CA PRO A 52 -2.24 -0.09 -4.85
C PRO A 52 -3.58 0.63 -4.94
N SER A 53 -4.09 0.87 -6.15
CA SER A 53 -5.39 1.53 -6.36
C SER A 53 -6.57 0.69 -5.86
N GLU A 54 -6.54 -0.64 -6.07
CA GLU A 54 -7.56 -1.55 -5.56
C GLU A 54 -7.54 -1.59 -4.02
N THR A 55 -6.34 -1.70 -3.44
CA THR A 55 -6.15 -1.73 -1.99
C THR A 55 -6.63 -0.46 -1.32
N VAL A 56 -6.28 0.71 -1.87
CA VAL A 56 -6.80 2.00 -1.43
C VAL A 56 -8.33 2.05 -1.52
N ALA A 57 -8.91 1.59 -2.64
CA ALA A 57 -10.36 1.58 -2.82
C ALA A 57 -11.08 0.68 -1.79
N LYS A 58 -10.54 -0.50 -1.47
CA LYS A 58 -11.10 -1.41 -0.47
C LYS A 58 -10.96 -0.87 0.95
N LEU A 59 -9.84 -0.23 1.30
CA LEU A 59 -9.69 0.48 2.59
C LEU A 59 -10.69 1.64 2.72
N ASN A 60 -10.97 2.34 1.62
CA ASN A 60 -11.94 3.43 1.59
C ASN A 60 -13.39 2.99 1.85
N GLN A 61 -13.72 1.71 1.68
CA GLN A 61 -15.04 1.19 2.06
C GLN A 61 -15.31 1.29 3.57
N TYR A 62 -14.26 1.40 4.39
CA TYR A 62 -14.36 1.57 5.84
C TYR A 62 -14.32 3.05 6.29
N GLY A 63 -14.32 3.99 5.35
CA GLY A 63 -14.44 5.42 5.63
C GLY A 63 -13.12 6.17 5.84
N TYR A 64 -11.97 5.53 5.64
CA TYR A 64 -10.65 6.15 5.82
C TYR A 64 -10.30 7.25 4.82
N ARG A 65 -11.01 7.39 3.69
CA ARG A 65 -10.83 8.49 2.72
C ARG A 65 -9.36 8.72 2.32
N LEU A 66 -8.62 7.63 2.12
CA LEU A 66 -7.29 7.66 1.54
C LEU A 66 -7.33 8.40 0.21
N THR A 67 -6.31 9.23 -0.01
CA THR A 67 -6.04 9.80 -1.33
C THR A 67 -5.64 8.71 -2.32
N GLY A 68 -5.50 9.06 -3.60
CA GLY A 68 -4.88 8.16 -4.57
C GLY A 68 -3.45 7.80 -4.13
N TYR A 69 -3.03 6.57 -4.44
CA TYR A 69 -1.65 6.14 -4.25
C TYR A 69 -0.76 6.85 -5.27
N GLN A 70 0.10 7.75 -4.79
CA GLN A 70 0.79 8.71 -5.64
C GLN A 70 2.19 9.05 -5.12
N ALA A 71 2.99 9.70 -5.95
CA ALA A 71 4.36 10.07 -5.59
C ALA A 71 4.38 11.04 -4.40
N ALA A 72 5.22 10.73 -3.42
CA ALA A 72 5.47 11.53 -2.23
C ALA A 72 6.87 12.16 -2.28
N LYS A 73 7.29 12.86 -1.20
CA LYS A 73 8.68 13.32 -1.07
C LYS A 73 9.69 12.17 -1.17
N THR A 74 9.30 10.98 -0.71
CA THR A 74 10.08 9.75 -0.75
C THR A 74 9.14 8.60 -1.09
N GLY A 75 9.34 7.95 -2.24
CA GLY A 75 8.49 6.84 -2.68
C GLY A 75 7.07 7.28 -3.02
N PHE A 76 6.12 6.42 -2.68
CA PHE A 76 4.69 6.58 -2.94
C PHE A 76 3.90 6.42 -1.65
N ASP A 77 2.85 7.21 -1.50
CA ASP A 77 1.95 7.15 -0.36
C ASP A 77 0.48 7.35 -0.75
N ALA A 78 -0.39 6.85 0.13
CA ALA A 78 -1.80 7.19 0.22
C ALA A 78 -2.16 7.39 1.71
N PRO A 79 -2.03 8.61 2.25
CA PRO A 79 -2.48 8.91 3.61
C PRO A 79 -4.01 8.91 3.70
N GLY A 80 -4.56 8.32 4.77
CA GLY A 80 -5.98 8.36 5.11
C GLY A 80 -6.34 9.41 6.17
N GLU A 81 -7.62 9.77 6.22
CA GLU A 81 -8.24 10.49 7.32
C GLU A 81 -8.56 9.56 8.50
N ALA A 82 -8.64 10.14 9.70
CA ALA A 82 -8.99 9.39 10.89
C ALA A 82 -10.49 9.10 10.97
N ILE A 83 -10.87 7.85 11.18
CA ILE A 83 -12.26 7.41 11.40
C ILE A 83 -12.54 7.19 12.88
N THR A 84 -13.79 7.40 13.31
CA THR A 84 -14.24 7.13 14.68
C THR A 84 -14.37 5.63 14.92
N LEU A 85 -13.60 5.09 15.86
CA LEU A 85 -13.62 3.66 16.22
C LEU A 85 -14.33 3.38 17.54
N SER A 86 -14.74 4.41 18.27
CA SER A 86 -15.51 4.31 19.51
C SER A 86 -16.90 4.96 19.39
N GLN A 87 -17.62 5.13 20.50
CA GLN A 87 -18.90 5.83 20.48
C GLN A 87 -18.72 7.28 19.98
N SER A 88 -19.49 7.66 18.97
CA SER A 88 -19.33 8.94 18.26
C SER A 88 -19.78 10.16 19.07
N ASP A 89 -20.61 9.94 20.09
CA ASP A 89 -21.11 10.94 21.04
C ASP A 89 -20.23 11.09 22.30
N ALA A 90 -19.16 10.27 22.42
CA ALA A 90 -18.15 10.46 23.45
C ALA A 90 -17.48 11.84 23.29
N LYS A 91 -17.04 12.43 24.41
CA LYS A 91 -16.38 13.75 24.42
C LYS A 91 -15.09 13.78 23.59
N ALA A 92 -14.35 12.67 23.58
CA ALA A 92 -13.08 12.52 22.88
C ALA A 92 -12.98 11.12 22.26
N PRO A 93 -13.77 10.83 21.20
CA PRO A 93 -13.84 9.50 20.66
C PRO A 93 -12.46 9.04 20.17
N ASN A 94 -12.10 7.80 20.49
CA ASN A 94 -10.96 7.11 19.89
C ASN A 94 -11.13 7.07 18.38
N ARG A 95 -10.12 7.57 17.66
CA ARG A 95 -10.07 7.62 16.19
C ARG A 95 -8.85 6.86 15.69
N GLY A 96 -9.02 6.07 14.63
CA GLY A 96 -7.93 5.35 14.00
C GLY A 96 -7.63 5.88 12.60
N THR A 97 -6.40 5.74 12.15
CA THR A 97 -5.94 6.08 10.80
C THR A 97 -5.43 4.84 10.09
N VAL A 98 -5.32 4.92 8.77
CA VAL A 98 -4.55 3.98 7.96
C VAL A 98 -3.68 4.75 6.97
N SER A 99 -2.49 4.25 6.69
CA SER A 99 -1.65 4.71 5.59
C SER A 99 -1.13 3.53 4.78
N VAL A 100 -0.92 3.79 3.50
CA VAL A 100 -0.36 2.84 2.54
C VAL A 100 0.87 3.48 1.93
N THR A 101 2.02 2.79 1.94
CA THR A 101 3.28 3.33 1.42
C THR A 101 4.06 2.29 0.63
N GLY A 102 4.91 2.75 -0.29
CA GLY A 102 5.86 1.88 -1.00
C GLY A 102 6.92 2.66 -1.77
N ALA A 103 7.93 1.96 -2.26
CA ALA A 103 9.05 2.54 -2.99
C ALA A 103 8.70 2.89 -4.45
N THR A 104 7.74 2.19 -5.05
CA THR A 104 7.39 2.32 -6.47
C THR A 104 5.88 2.53 -6.67
N ALA A 105 5.49 3.02 -7.85
CA ALA A 105 4.08 3.24 -8.19
C ALA A 105 3.29 1.93 -8.25
N ASP A 106 3.97 0.83 -8.59
CA ASP A 106 3.35 -0.45 -8.92
C ASP A 106 3.12 -1.33 -7.70
N ALA A 107 3.66 -0.98 -6.54
CA ALA A 107 3.53 -1.85 -5.38
C ALA A 107 3.58 -1.12 -4.04
N ILE A 108 2.74 -1.62 -3.13
CA ILE A 108 2.74 -1.28 -1.72
C ILE A 108 3.82 -2.09 -1.02
N ASP A 109 4.58 -1.44 -0.14
CA ASP A 109 5.49 -2.10 0.77
C ASP A 109 4.90 -2.23 2.18
N ARG A 110 4.10 -1.26 2.63
CA ARG A 110 3.52 -1.25 3.98
C ARG A 110 2.09 -0.74 4.01
N ILE A 111 1.28 -1.38 4.86
CA ILE A 111 -0.03 -0.89 5.29
C ILE A 111 0.02 -0.74 6.81
N VAL A 112 -0.24 0.47 7.30
CA VAL A 112 -0.11 0.80 8.73
C VAL A 112 -1.44 1.32 9.25
N PHE A 113 -2.06 0.57 10.15
CA PHE A 113 -3.20 1.03 10.94
C PHE A 113 -2.69 1.58 12.27
N ALA A 114 -3.21 2.72 12.71
CA ALA A 114 -2.84 3.31 14.00
C ALA A 114 -4.09 3.73 14.78
N LEU A 115 -4.11 3.41 16.06
CA LEU A 115 -5.17 3.75 17.01
C LEU A 115 -4.56 4.38 18.26
N PRO A 116 -4.51 5.72 18.36
CA PRO A 116 -4.34 6.39 19.64
C PRO A 116 -5.60 6.20 20.52
N ILE A 117 -5.41 5.78 21.76
CA ILE A 117 -6.47 5.69 22.76
C ILE A 117 -6.55 7.00 23.52
N THR A 118 -7.48 7.86 23.12
CA THR A 118 -7.76 9.17 23.71
C THR A 118 -8.88 9.13 24.77
N ASP A 119 -9.65 8.04 24.81
CA ASP A 119 -10.71 7.79 25.78
C ASP A 119 -10.67 6.34 26.25
N ASP A 120 -10.15 6.14 27.47
CA ASP A 120 -9.98 4.84 28.09
C ASP A 120 -11.31 4.13 28.36
N ALA A 121 -12.38 4.87 28.64
CA ALA A 121 -13.70 4.29 28.91
C ALA A 121 -14.26 3.57 27.67
N ASN A 122 -13.82 3.97 26.48
CA ASN A 122 -14.23 3.39 25.21
C ASN A 122 -13.09 2.66 24.46
N ALA A 123 -11.99 2.35 25.14
CA ALA A 123 -10.83 1.69 24.53
C ALA A 123 -11.18 0.30 23.98
N GLU A 124 -11.90 -0.53 24.74
CA GLU A 124 -12.30 -1.88 24.31
C GLU A 124 -13.13 -1.85 23.03
N THR A 125 -14.10 -0.93 22.95
CA THR A 125 -14.91 -0.72 21.75
C THR A 125 -14.01 -0.34 20.57
N ALA A 126 -13.05 0.56 20.77
CA ALA A 126 -12.14 1.02 19.72
C ALA A 126 -11.22 -0.09 19.20
N LYS A 127 -10.62 -0.88 20.11
CA LYS A 127 -9.78 -2.04 19.77
C LYS A 127 -10.57 -3.10 19.01
N LYS A 128 -11.79 -3.38 19.45
CA LYS A 128 -12.69 -4.31 18.75
C LYS A 128 -13.01 -3.82 17.35
N ARG A 129 -13.44 -2.56 17.17
CA ARG A 129 -13.77 -2.03 15.84
C ARG A 129 -12.56 -1.96 14.91
N LEU A 130 -11.38 -1.61 15.43
CA LEU A 130 -10.14 -1.69 14.65
C LEU A 130 -9.90 -3.11 14.14
N THR A 131 -9.97 -4.09 15.03
CA THR A 131 -9.74 -5.51 14.72
C THR A 131 -10.77 -6.02 13.69
N ASP A 132 -12.05 -5.70 13.91
CA ASP A 132 -13.14 -6.09 13.00
C ASP A 132 -12.95 -5.49 11.60
N ILE A 133 -12.50 -4.23 11.50
CA ILE A 133 -12.18 -3.58 10.21
C ILE A 133 -11.01 -4.25 9.51
N ILE A 134 -9.91 -4.52 10.23
CA ILE A 134 -8.74 -5.18 9.66
C ILE A 134 -9.12 -6.57 9.16
N ARG A 135 -9.82 -7.37 9.98
CA ARG A 135 -10.31 -8.70 9.57
C ARG A 135 -11.23 -8.64 8.37
N ALA A 136 -12.17 -7.68 8.34
CA ALA A 136 -13.05 -7.51 7.19
C ALA A 136 -12.26 -7.13 5.93
N PHE A 137 -11.25 -6.28 6.03
CA PHE A 137 -10.36 -5.93 4.93
C PHE A 137 -9.60 -7.16 4.42
N LEU A 138 -8.97 -7.94 5.31
CA LEU A 138 -8.26 -9.18 4.96
C LEU A 138 -9.18 -10.21 4.30
N PHE A 139 -10.42 -10.34 4.81
CA PHE A 139 -11.42 -11.25 4.26
C PHE A 139 -11.79 -10.90 2.81
N GLN A 140 -11.76 -9.62 2.40
CA GLN A 140 -11.97 -9.23 1.00
C GLN A 140 -10.92 -9.81 0.03
N TYR A 141 -9.79 -10.29 0.55
CA TYR A 141 -8.71 -10.95 -0.19
C TYR A 141 -8.59 -12.44 0.15
N LYS A 142 -9.54 -12.99 0.92
CA LYS A 142 -9.52 -14.37 1.43
C LYS A 142 -8.30 -14.68 2.31
N ILE A 143 -7.87 -13.68 3.09
CA ILE A 143 -6.80 -13.82 4.08
C ILE A 143 -7.45 -14.03 5.45
N GLU A 144 -7.07 -15.10 6.14
CA GLU A 144 -7.46 -15.38 7.52
C GLU A 144 -6.32 -14.97 8.45
N ASP A 145 -6.63 -14.35 9.61
CA ASP A 145 -5.59 -13.86 10.53
C ASP A 145 -5.06 -14.91 11.52
N ASP A 146 -5.70 -16.07 11.60
CA ASP A 146 -5.33 -17.19 12.49
C ASP A 146 -5.09 -16.76 13.97
N GLY A 147 -5.78 -15.71 14.42
CA GLY A 147 -5.65 -15.15 15.77
C GLY A 147 -4.49 -14.17 15.97
N ALA A 148 -3.68 -13.90 14.94
CA ALA A 148 -2.56 -12.97 15.04
C ALA A 148 -2.97 -11.55 15.47
N LEU A 149 -4.23 -11.15 15.19
CA LEU A 149 -4.75 -9.84 15.58
C LEU A 149 -5.29 -9.78 17.02
N ASP A 150 -5.34 -10.89 17.76
CA ASP A 150 -5.86 -10.92 19.14
C ASP A 150 -4.97 -10.12 20.11
N ALA A 151 -3.69 -9.92 19.77
CA ALA A 151 -2.77 -9.06 20.53
C ALA A 151 -3.23 -7.59 20.58
N ILE A 152 -4.05 -7.13 19.62
CA ILE A 152 -4.67 -5.80 19.67
C ILE A 152 -5.54 -5.68 20.92
N ALA A 153 -6.41 -6.66 21.17
CA ALA A 153 -7.31 -6.65 22.32
C ALA A 153 -6.52 -6.69 23.64
N ALA A 154 -5.45 -7.48 23.68
CA ALA A 154 -4.57 -7.61 24.83
C ALA A 154 -3.63 -6.41 25.06
N GLU A 155 -3.54 -5.48 24.10
CA GLU A 155 -2.55 -4.39 24.11
C GLU A 155 -1.13 -4.89 24.34
N GLN A 156 -0.76 -5.92 23.58
CA GLN A 156 0.55 -6.55 23.61
C GLN A 156 1.30 -6.30 22.32
N ASP A 157 2.61 -6.07 22.45
CA ASP A 157 3.51 -6.13 21.31
C ASP A 157 3.54 -7.56 20.77
N ALA A 158 3.44 -7.69 19.46
CA ALA A 158 3.48 -8.98 18.79
C ALA A 158 4.05 -8.84 17.38
N ASP A 159 5.05 -9.66 17.06
CA ASP A 159 5.53 -9.86 15.70
C ASP A 159 5.14 -11.27 15.25
N GLY A 160 4.70 -11.39 14.01
CA GLY A 160 4.26 -12.67 13.49
C GLY A 160 4.06 -12.66 11.98
N MET A 161 3.34 -13.66 11.51
CA MET A 161 2.99 -13.83 10.10
C MET A 161 1.49 -14.05 9.99
N ILE A 162 0.86 -13.45 9.00
CA ILE A 162 -0.47 -13.83 8.52
C ILE A 162 -0.27 -14.38 7.11
N GLY A 163 -0.45 -15.69 6.93
CA GLY A 163 0.03 -16.37 5.73
C GLY A 163 1.55 -16.22 5.58
N ASP A 164 1.99 -15.65 4.45
CA ASP A 164 3.40 -15.37 4.13
C ASP A 164 3.83 -13.93 4.37
N THR A 165 2.96 -13.10 4.96
CA THR A 165 3.21 -11.67 5.16
C THR A 165 3.54 -11.35 6.62
N PRO A 166 4.68 -10.69 6.89
CA PRO A 166 4.99 -10.15 8.20
C PRO A 166 3.94 -9.17 8.71
N VAL A 167 3.50 -9.40 9.95
CA VAL A 167 2.66 -8.47 10.72
C VAL A 167 3.37 -8.09 12.01
N ALA A 168 3.34 -6.80 12.34
CA ALA A 168 3.85 -6.27 13.60
C ALA A 168 2.77 -5.44 14.29
N ILE A 169 2.50 -5.75 15.55
CA ILE A 169 1.62 -5.00 16.44
C ILE A 169 2.52 -4.37 17.49
N ALA A 170 2.54 -3.04 17.53
CA ALA A 170 3.32 -2.27 18.48
C ALA A 170 2.41 -1.41 19.36
N VAL A 171 2.70 -1.39 20.66
CA VAL A 171 1.94 -0.68 21.69
C VAL A 171 2.83 0.34 22.38
N ASP A 172 2.72 1.59 21.95
CA ASP A 172 3.43 2.71 22.56
C ASP A 172 2.63 3.21 23.79
N LYS A 173 3.30 3.23 24.95
CA LYS A 173 2.77 3.71 26.25
C LYS A 173 3.52 4.93 26.77
N GLY A 174 4.18 5.69 25.90
CA GLY A 174 4.93 6.91 26.25
C GLY A 174 4.08 8.02 26.87
N GLU A 175 4.63 9.24 26.95
CA GLU A 175 3.98 10.38 27.65
C GLU A 175 2.66 10.87 27.00
N GLY A 176 2.31 10.37 25.81
CA GLY A 176 1.08 10.68 25.10
C GLY A 176 -0.04 9.65 25.29
N PRO A 177 -1.16 9.79 24.57
CA PRO A 177 -2.18 8.75 24.51
C PRO A 177 -1.55 7.45 24.03
N ARG A 178 -1.77 6.36 24.78
CA ARG A 178 -1.28 5.03 24.36
C ARG A 178 -1.72 4.75 22.93
N ARG A 179 -0.85 4.15 22.12
CA ARG A 179 -1.10 3.94 20.70
C ARG A 179 -0.84 2.49 20.33
N ILE A 180 -1.82 1.89 19.66
CA ILE A 180 -1.66 0.59 19.02
C ILE A 180 -1.39 0.83 17.53
N THR A 181 -0.36 0.21 16.99
CA THR A 181 0.01 0.30 15.57
C THR A 181 0.09 -1.12 15.00
N VAL A 182 -0.65 -1.39 13.93
CA VAL A 182 -0.62 -2.67 13.21
C VAL A 182 0.00 -2.43 11.86
N THR A 183 1.09 -3.12 11.55
CA THR A 183 1.82 -2.98 10.29
C THR A 183 1.84 -4.30 9.55
N PHE A 184 1.35 -4.29 8.31
CA PHE A 184 1.61 -5.35 7.34
C PHE A 184 2.75 -4.91 6.42
N SER A 185 3.72 -5.78 6.18
CA SER A 185 4.88 -5.47 5.34
C SER A 185 5.02 -6.49 4.22
N ARG A 186 5.19 -6.03 2.98
CA ARG A 186 5.46 -6.93 1.84
C ARG A 186 6.76 -7.70 2.13
N PRO A 187 6.83 -9.03 1.98
CA PRO A 187 8.02 -9.81 2.34
C PRO A 187 9.32 -9.39 1.66
N SER A 188 9.24 -8.83 0.45
CA SER A 188 10.38 -8.30 -0.31
C SER A 188 10.62 -6.80 -0.12
N ALA A 189 9.83 -6.13 0.73
CA ALA A 189 10.11 -4.76 1.11
C ALA A 189 11.33 -4.75 2.04
N THR A 190 12.36 -4.01 1.67
CA THR A 190 13.50 -3.77 2.56
C THR A 190 12.95 -3.02 3.78
N ALA A 191 12.95 -3.65 4.95
CA ALA A 191 12.55 -2.98 6.19
C ALA A 191 13.32 -1.65 6.34
N PRO A 192 12.68 -0.55 6.78
CA PRO A 192 13.45 0.61 7.21
C PRO A 192 14.40 0.14 8.29
N ALA A 193 15.70 0.45 8.13
CA ALA A 193 16.71 0.10 9.13
C ALA A 193 16.19 0.54 10.50
N ALA A 194 16.02 -0.42 11.41
CA ALA A 194 15.79 -0.11 12.80
C ALA A 194 16.92 0.84 13.20
N ALA A 195 16.55 2.05 13.65
CA ALA A 195 17.48 2.89 14.37
C ALA A 195 17.94 2.03 15.55
N SER A 196 19.18 1.54 15.45
CA SER A 196 19.80 0.83 16.55
C SER A 196 19.91 1.85 17.67
N ASP A 197 19.11 1.69 18.72
CA ASP A 197 19.34 2.36 19.99
C ASP A 197 20.72 1.95 20.47
N GLY A 198 21.71 2.76 20.10
CA GLY A 198 23.08 2.67 20.54
C GLY A 198 23.18 3.08 22.00
N ASN A 199 22.63 2.25 22.90
CA ASN A 199 23.00 2.27 24.29
C ASN A 199 24.43 1.74 24.42
N THR A 200 25.41 2.60 24.15
CA THR A 200 26.80 2.36 24.54
C THR A 200 26.99 2.91 25.93
N GLN A 201 26.56 2.09 26.88
CA GLN A 201 27.09 2.10 28.23
C GLN A 201 28.57 1.72 28.14
N GLN A 202 29.47 2.62 28.52
CA GLN A 202 30.87 2.30 28.77
C GLN A 202 31.30 2.81 30.15
N PRO A 203 32.25 2.10 30.80
CA PRO A 203 32.53 2.13 32.24
C PRO A 203 33.26 3.39 32.73
#